data_AF-A0A075GMZ0-F1
#
_entry.id   AF-A0A075GMZ0-F1
#
_cell.length_a   1.000
_cell.length_b   1.000
_cell.length_c   1.000
_cell.angle_alpha   90.00
_cell.angle_beta   90.00
_cell.angle_gamma   90.00
#
_symmetry.space_group_name_H-M   'P 1'
#
loop_
_entity.id
_entity.type
_entity.pdbx_description
1 polymer ?
#
loop_
_entity_poly.entity_id
_entity_poly.type
_entity_poly.pdbx_seq_one_letter_code
_entity_poly.pdbx_strand_id
1 'polypeptide(L)'
;MREVTVKSIKLNRDLDGMLSEALERDLLVRIGWGRGGDEKPKKGEIGAITHLPPKSRVLLLGNLGECAGAMNRGGTFTLQGSSTSMLGAFQQNGRIVVEKDVGDRLGYRMTGGAITVQGSAGDEAGAGISGGTILVRGHAGKIVGAGMRGGTLVVLGSVGSEPGIGMTGGRVVIAGSCPPPGEGVAMRGIEASEISQLSEHLEPLGLTLEEDALVLVPSDSAPAMAESPETSVAEGFESVALVPSTSERLTEHSSLDPYTLLMPLGSDEGGVLFPLPWLVECESAYEWEVGMAAEQPALVRSSPRACDLLLIGDSELVDCATLLAGCSGVVLDLTSLPPLNDAEIEAVLVSITSRMQPDSLVLLRDCVDRVDHLFRLVVDLDLDGAVIDAASPGGGRAASALPRIGLAARAMNLTEQGRQLLIELDEAPSAEDLLIAVAAGCSIVVAPPPEEGLEELLVWLDSTIRGWMRELGVDGLEKVTRRNLRALDYDTAAISGLRLVGYDRPLPMWLGN
;
A
#
# COMPACT_ATOMS: atom_id res chain seq x y z
N MET A 1 17.50 0.21 7.19
CA MET A 1 17.11 0.84 5.90
C MET A 1 18.29 0.87 4.92
N ARG A 2 18.07 0.57 3.62
CA ARG A 2 19.15 0.51 2.59
C ARG A 2 19.67 1.91 2.25
N GLU A 3 20.92 2.00 1.78
CA GLU A 3 21.56 3.29 1.44
C GLU A 3 20.78 4.06 0.36
N VAL A 4 20.19 3.34 -0.61
CA VAL A 4 19.39 3.92 -1.69
C VAL A 4 18.11 4.55 -1.14
N THR A 5 17.41 3.88 -0.22
CA THR A 5 16.19 4.37 0.44
C THR A 5 16.46 5.69 1.15
N VAL A 6 17.52 5.76 1.96
CA VAL A 6 17.89 6.97 2.72
C VAL A 6 18.21 8.14 1.79
N LYS A 7 18.98 7.89 0.72
CA LYS A 7 19.29 8.91 -0.30
C LYS A 7 18.03 9.42 -1.00
N SER A 8 17.09 8.52 -1.30
CA SER A 8 15.85 8.82 -2.00
C SER A 8 14.89 9.64 -1.13
N ILE A 9 14.72 9.26 0.14
CA ILE A 9 13.95 10.02 1.13
C ILE A 9 14.49 11.44 1.26
N LYS A 10 15.82 11.57 1.39
CA LYS A 10 16.47 12.89 1.46
C LYS A 10 16.22 13.72 0.20
N LEU A 11 16.34 13.13 -0.99
CA LEU A 11 16.10 13.82 -2.25
C LEU A 11 14.67 14.37 -2.34
N ASN A 12 13.67 13.58 -1.96
CA ASN A 12 12.27 14.01 -1.98
C ASN A 12 11.98 15.11 -0.95
N ARG A 13 12.54 15.01 0.26
CA ARG A 13 12.41 16.08 1.28
C ARG A 13 13.04 17.39 0.82
N ASP A 14 14.24 17.32 0.23
CA ASP A 14 14.91 18.49 -0.34
C ASP A 14 14.08 19.08 -1.49
N LEU A 15 13.50 18.24 -2.35
CA LEU A 15 12.63 18.66 -3.46
C LEU A 15 11.38 19.39 -2.95
N ASP A 16 10.65 18.84 -1.98
CA ASP A 16 9.40 19.44 -1.50
C ASP A 16 9.64 20.85 -0.92
N GLY A 17 10.78 21.05 -0.23
CA GLY A 17 11.24 22.38 0.18
C GLY A 17 11.49 23.31 -1.01
N MET A 18 12.21 22.84 -2.04
CA MET A 18 12.48 23.62 -3.25
C MET A 18 11.22 23.94 -4.06
N LEU A 19 10.25 23.02 -4.11
CA LEU A 19 9.00 23.19 -4.85
C LEU A 19 8.14 24.30 -4.24
N SER A 20 8.11 24.39 -2.92
CA SER A 20 7.35 25.44 -2.21
C SER A 20 7.81 26.84 -2.66
N GLU A 21 9.13 27.09 -2.66
CA GLU A 21 9.70 28.36 -3.14
C GLU A 21 9.55 28.55 -4.66
N ALA A 22 9.67 27.47 -5.43
CA ALA A 22 9.60 27.52 -6.88
C ALA A 22 8.19 27.82 -7.39
N LEU A 23 7.15 27.32 -6.73
CA LEU A 23 5.74 27.58 -7.06
C LEU A 23 5.36 29.04 -6.82
N GLU A 24 5.85 29.65 -5.74
CA GLU A 24 5.62 31.07 -5.45
C GLU A 24 6.24 31.99 -6.50
N ARG A 25 7.40 31.61 -7.02
CA ARG A 25 8.21 32.43 -7.94
C ARG A 25 8.10 32.03 -9.40
N ASP A 26 7.29 31.02 -9.71
CA ASP A 26 7.18 30.39 -11.02
C ASP A 26 8.55 30.03 -11.62
N LEU A 27 9.34 29.25 -10.88
CA LEU A 27 10.69 28.82 -11.26
C LEU A 27 10.76 27.34 -11.60
N LEU A 28 11.76 26.98 -12.42
CA LEU A 28 12.15 25.60 -12.69
C LEU A 28 13.09 25.10 -11.59
N VAL A 29 12.75 23.98 -10.96
CA VAL A 29 13.65 23.26 -10.05
C VAL A 29 14.61 22.40 -10.87
N ARG A 30 15.93 22.62 -10.72
CA ARG A 30 16.98 21.87 -11.41
C ARG A 30 17.73 20.99 -10.41
N ILE A 31 17.69 19.68 -10.61
CA ILE A 31 18.34 18.68 -9.76
C ILE A 31 19.41 17.96 -10.56
N GLY A 32 20.60 17.82 -9.96
CA GLY A 32 21.74 17.19 -10.61
C GLY A 32 22.71 18.18 -11.25
N TRP A 33 22.67 19.45 -10.83
CA TRP A 33 23.69 20.46 -11.12
C TRP A 33 24.20 21.10 -9.82
N GLY A 34 25.49 21.40 -9.75
CA GLY A 34 26.06 22.22 -8.70
C GLY A 34 25.84 23.72 -8.94
N ARG A 35 26.22 24.54 -7.96
CA ARG A 35 26.05 26.00 -8.00
C ARG A 35 26.79 26.66 -9.17
N GLY A 36 27.85 26.03 -9.66
CA GLY A 36 28.63 26.49 -10.82
C GLY A 36 28.13 25.97 -12.17
N GLY A 37 27.02 25.21 -12.19
CA GLY A 37 26.53 24.52 -13.38
C GLY A 37 27.24 23.19 -13.67
N ASP A 38 28.10 22.71 -12.77
CA ASP A 38 28.75 21.41 -12.86
C ASP A 38 27.72 20.28 -12.77
N GLU A 39 27.77 19.34 -13.71
CA GLU A 39 26.87 18.19 -13.73
C GLU A 39 27.17 17.22 -12.57
N LYS A 40 26.11 16.87 -11.84
CA LYS A 40 26.11 15.94 -10.71
C LYS A 40 24.93 14.97 -10.85
N PRO A 41 24.96 14.09 -11.87
CA PRO A 41 23.85 13.20 -12.16
C PRO A 41 23.48 12.34 -10.96
N LYS A 42 22.18 12.21 -10.72
CA LYS A 42 21.60 11.28 -9.74
C LYS A 42 21.69 9.84 -10.27
N LYS A 43 21.78 8.86 -9.37
CA LYS A 43 22.00 7.47 -9.75
C LYS A 43 21.33 6.51 -8.75
N GLY A 44 20.24 5.90 -9.20
CA GLY A 44 19.56 4.81 -8.52
C GLY A 44 18.55 5.23 -7.46
N GLU A 45 18.32 6.54 -7.23
CA GLU A 45 17.25 6.98 -6.33
C GLU A 45 15.88 6.49 -6.83
N ILE A 46 15.11 5.89 -5.92
CA ILE A 46 13.80 5.26 -6.16
C ILE A 46 12.68 6.13 -5.59
N GLY A 47 11.45 5.99 -6.07
CA GLY A 47 10.29 6.76 -5.58
C GLY A 47 10.53 8.27 -5.65
N ALA A 48 11.38 8.72 -6.58
CA ALA A 48 11.86 10.09 -6.65
C ALA A 48 10.93 10.97 -7.48
N ILE A 49 10.79 12.23 -7.09
CA ILE A 49 10.02 13.24 -7.84
C ILE A 49 8.54 12.83 -7.98
N THR A 50 8.00 12.15 -6.97
CA THR A 50 6.60 11.71 -6.95
C THR A 50 5.67 12.82 -6.48
N HIS A 51 4.36 12.66 -6.72
CA HIS A 51 3.32 13.57 -6.19
C HIS A 51 3.45 15.03 -6.62
N LEU A 52 4.02 15.29 -7.78
CA LEU A 52 4.24 16.66 -8.23
C LEU A 52 2.92 17.45 -8.31
N PRO A 53 2.82 18.59 -7.63
CA PRO A 53 1.61 19.41 -7.64
C PRO A 53 1.45 20.12 -8.99
N PRO A 54 0.23 20.57 -9.33
CA PRO A 54 -0.02 21.38 -10.51
C PRO A 54 0.93 22.58 -10.60
N LYS A 55 1.35 22.92 -11.83
CA LYS A 55 2.28 24.04 -12.15
C LYS A 55 3.74 23.86 -11.70
N SER A 56 4.06 22.82 -10.94
CA SER A 56 5.46 22.53 -10.63
C SER A 56 6.24 22.16 -11.89
N ARG A 57 7.52 22.55 -11.94
CA ARG A 57 8.42 22.21 -13.04
C ARG A 57 9.74 21.71 -12.46
N VAL A 58 10.07 20.46 -12.77
CA VAL A 58 11.29 19.80 -12.29
C VAL A 58 12.08 19.27 -13.48
N LEU A 59 13.36 19.62 -13.54
CA LEU A 59 14.34 19.06 -14.46
C LEU A 59 15.37 18.30 -13.62
N LEU A 60 15.56 17.02 -13.92
CA LEU A 60 16.53 16.18 -13.23
C LEU A 60 17.53 15.56 -14.22
N LEU A 61 18.82 15.62 -13.89
CA LEU A 61 19.89 14.94 -14.60
C LEU A 61 20.28 13.66 -13.84
N GLY A 62 20.26 12.51 -14.51
CA GLY A 62 20.67 11.24 -13.91
C GLY A 62 19.86 10.03 -14.36
N ASN A 63 20.21 8.87 -13.80
CA ASN A 63 19.50 7.62 -14.03
C ASN A 63 18.79 7.21 -12.74
N LEU A 64 17.47 7.32 -12.72
CA LEU A 64 16.65 7.02 -11.55
C LEU A 64 16.28 5.53 -11.50
N GLY A 65 15.87 5.07 -10.32
CA GLY A 65 15.28 3.75 -10.13
C GLY A 65 13.76 3.77 -10.34
N GLU A 66 13.08 2.93 -9.56
CA GLU A 66 11.66 2.62 -9.69
C GLU A 66 10.79 3.81 -9.31
N CYS A 67 9.59 3.90 -9.88
CA CYS A 67 8.57 4.91 -9.53
C CYS A 67 9.01 6.37 -9.71
N ALA A 68 9.97 6.66 -10.59
CA ALA A 68 10.35 8.04 -10.89
C ALA A 68 9.18 8.83 -11.49
N GLY A 69 8.84 9.98 -10.92
CA GLY A 69 7.73 10.81 -11.41
C GLY A 69 6.34 10.19 -11.21
N ALA A 70 6.22 9.08 -10.46
CA ALA A 70 4.95 8.42 -10.22
C ALA A 70 3.99 9.28 -9.37
N MET A 71 2.70 8.95 -9.39
CA MET A 71 1.63 9.63 -8.66
C MET A 71 1.56 11.14 -8.97
N ASN A 72 1.94 11.55 -10.19
CA ASN A 72 1.96 12.97 -10.57
C ASN A 72 0.53 13.53 -10.68
N ARG A 73 0.29 14.67 -10.02
CA ARG A 73 -1.03 15.32 -9.88
C ARG A 73 -1.22 16.49 -10.85
N GLY A 74 -0.19 16.88 -11.59
CA GLY A 74 -0.26 18.01 -12.51
C GLY A 74 1.06 18.73 -12.79
N GLY A 75 2.17 18.27 -12.25
CA GLY A 75 3.49 18.84 -12.49
C GLY A 75 4.09 18.46 -13.84
N THR A 76 5.11 19.21 -14.24
CA THR A 76 5.99 18.89 -15.37
C THR A 76 7.30 18.34 -14.86
N PHE A 77 7.64 17.13 -15.27
CA PHE A 77 8.89 16.46 -14.96
C PHE A 77 9.68 16.15 -16.22
N THR A 78 10.91 16.65 -16.32
CA THR A 78 11.84 16.31 -17.39
C THR A 78 13.03 15.57 -16.80
N LEU A 79 13.27 14.35 -17.29
CA LEU A 79 14.39 13.51 -16.92
C LEU A 79 15.43 13.43 -18.05
N GLN A 80 16.59 14.02 -17.81
CA GLN A 80 17.77 13.88 -18.66
C GLN A 80 18.54 12.63 -18.26
N GLY A 81 18.06 11.49 -18.75
CA GLY A 81 18.61 10.17 -18.47
C GLY A 81 17.54 9.09 -18.58
N SER A 82 17.71 8.01 -17.83
CA SER A 82 16.83 6.82 -17.84
C SER A 82 16.17 6.58 -16.48
N SER A 83 15.15 5.74 -16.44
CA SER A 83 14.53 5.22 -15.20
C SER A 83 14.30 3.71 -15.34
N THR A 84 14.19 2.99 -14.23
CA THR A 84 13.81 1.57 -14.23
C THR A 84 12.29 1.43 -14.34
N SER A 85 11.63 0.60 -13.51
CA SER A 85 10.21 0.33 -13.67
C SER A 85 9.31 1.44 -13.11
N MET A 86 8.04 1.44 -13.53
CA MET A 86 6.97 2.27 -12.98
C MET A 86 7.16 3.80 -13.11
N LEU A 87 7.96 4.27 -14.08
CA LEU A 87 8.04 5.72 -14.35
C LEU A 87 6.66 6.28 -14.69
N GLY A 88 6.23 7.32 -13.98
CA GLY A 88 4.93 7.94 -14.16
C GLY A 88 3.73 7.03 -13.84
N ALA A 89 3.94 5.92 -13.10
CA ALA A 89 2.83 5.07 -12.66
C ALA A 89 1.84 5.86 -11.80
N PHE A 90 0.56 5.49 -11.87
CA PHE A 90 -0.55 6.13 -11.16
C PHE A 90 -0.69 7.64 -11.41
N GLN A 91 -0.15 8.16 -12.51
CA GLN A 91 -0.27 9.57 -12.83
C GLN A 91 -1.75 9.94 -13.07
N GLN A 92 -2.21 11.02 -12.44
CA GLN A 92 -3.54 11.59 -12.66
C GLN A 92 -3.50 12.72 -13.69
N ASN A 93 -2.45 13.55 -13.68
CA ASN A 93 -2.30 14.66 -14.61
C ASN A 93 -0.84 15.11 -14.71
N GLY A 94 -0.57 16.09 -15.58
CA GLY A 94 0.75 16.67 -15.78
C GLY A 94 1.47 16.11 -16.99
N ARG A 95 2.77 16.39 -17.08
CA ARG A 95 3.61 16.00 -18.21
C ARG A 95 4.93 15.43 -17.75
N ILE A 96 5.29 14.24 -18.23
CA ILE A 96 6.61 13.65 -18.01
C ILE A 96 7.33 13.51 -19.35
N VAL A 97 8.60 13.92 -19.42
CA VAL A 97 9.47 13.76 -20.59
C VAL A 97 10.78 13.09 -20.17
N VAL A 98 11.14 11.99 -20.83
CA VAL A 98 12.36 11.24 -20.56
C VAL A 98 13.22 11.18 -21.82
N GLU A 99 14.50 11.56 -21.71
CA GLU A 99 15.41 11.63 -22.86
C GLU A 99 15.95 10.27 -23.32
N LYS A 100 15.99 9.25 -22.45
CA LYS A 100 16.49 7.91 -22.77
C LYS A 100 15.43 6.84 -22.50
N ASP A 101 15.89 5.62 -22.23
CA ASP A 101 15.05 4.45 -22.02
C ASP A 101 14.40 4.43 -20.64
N VAL A 102 13.28 3.73 -20.55
CA VAL A 102 12.54 3.44 -19.32
C VAL A 102 12.36 1.92 -19.22
N GLY A 103 12.36 1.39 -18.00
CA GLY A 103 12.07 -0.01 -17.74
C GLY A 103 10.59 -0.38 -17.87
N ASP A 104 10.21 -1.42 -17.15
CA ASP A 104 8.88 -2.03 -17.25
C ASP A 104 7.79 -1.13 -16.64
N ARG A 105 6.52 -1.37 -17.00
CA ARG A 105 5.36 -0.72 -16.37
C ARG A 105 5.36 0.81 -16.49
N LEU A 106 5.90 1.35 -17.60
CA LEU A 106 5.81 2.78 -17.93
C LEU A 106 4.36 3.26 -17.89
N GLY A 107 4.07 4.29 -17.08
CA GLY A 107 2.73 4.86 -16.97
C GLY A 107 1.66 3.89 -16.44
N TYR A 108 2.07 2.87 -15.70
CA TYR A 108 1.17 1.85 -15.16
C TYR A 108 0.00 2.45 -14.39
N ARG A 109 -1.23 2.05 -14.73
CA ARG A 109 -2.49 2.58 -14.14
C ARG A 109 -2.63 4.11 -14.16
N MET A 110 -1.99 4.80 -15.09
CA MET A 110 -2.21 6.22 -15.32
C MET A 110 -3.67 6.49 -15.73
N THR A 111 -4.27 7.52 -15.14
CA THR A 111 -5.65 7.96 -15.40
C THR A 111 -5.69 9.25 -16.22
N GLY A 112 -4.58 10.00 -16.31
CA GLY A 112 -4.53 11.23 -17.11
C GLY A 112 -3.15 11.88 -17.21
N GLY A 113 -3.07 12.95 -18.01
CA GLY A 113 -1.82 13.64 -18.35
C GLY A 113 -1.10 13.04 -19.56
N ALA A 114 0.19 13.35 -19.71
CA ALA A 114 0.99 12.89 -20.85
C ALA A 114 2.39 12.43 -20.43
N ILE A 115 2.88 11.32 -21.01
CA ILE A 115 4.25 10.83 -20.84
C ILE A 115 4.91 10.69 -22.21
N THR A 116 6.12 11.22 -22.39
CA THR A 116 6.90 11.11 -23.61
C THR A 116 8.27 10.53 -23.32
N VAL A 117 8.59 9.39 -23.93
CA VAL A 117 9.88 8.70 -23.82
C VAL A 117 10.59 8.76 -25.17
N GLN A 118 11.77 9.40 -25.20
CA GLN A 118 12.58 9.50 -26.42
C GLN A 118 13.37 8.21 -26.72
N GLY A 119 13.60 7.37 -25.72
CA GLY A 119 14.14 6.03 -25.87
C GLY A 119 13.06 4.95 -26.02
N SER A 120 13.40 3.74 -25.59
CA SER A 120 12.52 2.56 -25.53
C SER A 120 11.89 2.39 -24.14
N ALA A 121 10.83 1.59 -24.07
CA ALA A 121 10.16 1.18 -22.84
C ALA A 121 10.25 -0.35 -22.65
N GLY A 122 10.21 -0.81 -21.39
CA GLY A 122 10.21 -2.23 -21.05
C GLY A 122 8.86 -2.92 -21.28
N ASP A 123 8.68 -4.05 -20.61
CA ASP A 123 7.45 -4.85 -20.63
C ASP A 123 6.31 -4.09 -19.93
N GLU A 124 5.06 -4.42 -20.27
CA GLU A 124 3.85 -3.85 -19.65
C GLU A 124 3.73 -2.31 -19.76
N ALA A 125 4.36 -1.69 -20.76
CA ALA A 125 4.22 -0.26 -21.01
C ALA A 125 2.74 0.12 -21.22
N GLY A 126 2.23 1.08 -20.45
CA GLY A 126 0.83 1.50 -20.46
C GLY A 126 -0.15 0.44 -19.96
N ALA A 127 0.28 -0.55 -19.18
CA ALA A 127 -0.65 -1.51 -18.60
C ALA A 127 -1.59 -0.85 -17.58
N GLY A 128 -2.87 -1.21 -17.63
CA GLY A 128 -3.93 -0.73 -16.75
C GLY A 128 -4.34 0.73 -16.94
N ILE A 129 -3.85 1.43 -17.98
CA ILE A 129 -4.20 2.84 -18.19
C ILE A 129 -5.69 2.99 -18.47
N SER A 130 -6.29 4.01 -17.85
CA SER A 130 -7.70 4.37 -18.04
C SER A 130 -7.87 5.74 -18.71
N GLY A 131 -6.78 6.50 -18.86
CA GLY A 131 -6.77 7.78 -19.55
C GLY A 131 -5.36 8.34 -19.76
N GLY A 132 -5.30 9.50 -20.41
CA GLY A 132 -4.05 10.17 -20.78
C GLY A 132 -3.37 9.59 -22.03
N THR A 133 -2.17 10.11 -22.31
CA THR A 133 -1.41 9.78 -23.52
C THR A 133 0.03 9.38 -23.19
N ILE A 134 0.47 8.22 -23.68
CA ILE A 134 1.86 7.79 -23.57
C ILE A 134 2.45 7.69 -24.99
N LEU A 135 3.62 8.30 -25.20
CA LEU A 135 4.36 8.26 -26.45
C LEU A 135 5.75 7.67 -26.20
N VAL A 136 6.07 6.58 -26.89
CA VAL A 136 7.38 5.93 -26.89
C VAL A 136 7.97 6.02 -28.28
N ARG A 137 9.12 6.70 -28.42
CA ARG A 137 9.79 6.86 -29.71
C ARG A 137 10.53 5.60 -30.15
N GLY A 138 11.10 4.87 -29.20
CA GLY A 138 11.81 3.61 -29.44
C GLY A 138 10.87 2.41 -29.48
N HIS A 139 11.39 1.26 -29.02
CA HIS A 139 10.64 0.01 -28.93
C HIS A 139 9.89 -0.09 -27.60
N ALA A 140 8.90 -0.96 -27.52
CA ALA A 140 8.27 -1.35 -26.27
C ALA A 140 8.33 -2.87 -26.09
N GLY A 141 8.35 -3.33 -24.83
CA GLY A 141 8.46 -4.74 -24.48
C GLY A 141 7.20 -5.55 -24.77
N LYS A 142 7.00 -6.63 -24.03
CA LYS A 142 5.82 -7.52 -24.14
C LYS A 142 4.61 -6.92 -23.44
N ILE A 143 3.42 -7.39 -23.83
CA ILE A 143 2.16 -7.13 -23.10
C ILE A 143 1.88 -5.61 -22.97
N VAL A 144 2.25 -4.86 -24.02
CA VAL A 144 2.06 -3.41 -24.08
C VAL A 144 0.57 -3.09 -24.07
N GLY A 145 0.13 -2.17 -23.22
CA GLY A 145 -1.29 -1.83 -23.06
C GLY A 145 -2.14 -2.93 -22.42
N ALA A 146 -1.53 -3.83 -21.63
CA ALA A 146 -2.26 -4.89 -20.91
C ALA A 146 -3.41 -4.32 -20.08
N GLY A 147 -4.61 -4.87 -20.15
CA GLY A 147 -5.72 -4.43 -19.31
C GLY A 147 -6.12 -2.96 -19.49
N MET A 148 -5.75 -2.33 -20.61
CA MET A 148 -6.06 -0.93 -20.90
C MET A 148 -7.57 -0.70 -20.95
N ARG A 149 -8.06 0.28 -20.19
CA ARG A 149 -9.49 0.66 -20.09
C ARG A 149 -9.80 1.96 -20.84
N GLY A 150 -8.79 2.75 -21.16
CA GLY A 150 -8.94 4.04 -21.83
C GLY A 150 -7.59 4.71 -22.10
N GLY A 151 -7.59 5.87 -22.75
CA GLY A 151 -6.37 6.61 -23.11
C GLY A 151 -5.79 6.25 -24.48
N THR A 152 -4.58 6.72 -24.76
CA THR A 152 -3.86 6.46 -26.02
C THR A 152 -2.40 6.16 -25.75
N LEU A 153 -1.92 5.01 -26.22
CA LEU A 153 -0.52 4.64 -26.19
C LEU A 153 0.01 4.57 -27.61
N VAL A 154 1.05 5.33 -27.94
CA VAL A 154 1.67 5.32 -29.27
C VAL A 154 3.14 4.94 -29.17
N VAL A 155 3.52 3.90 -29.90
CA VAL A 155 4.88 3.35 -29.98
C VAL A 155 5.36 3.48 -31.42
N LEU A 156 6.39 4.29 -31.64
CA LEU A 156 6.93 4.51 -32.99
C LEU A 156 7.87 3.39 -33.46
N GLY A 157 8.33 2.54 -32.55
CA GLY A 157 9.08 1.33 -32.86
C GLY A 157 8.23 0.06 -32.86
N SER A 158 8.92 -1.09 -32.77
CA SER A 158 8.29 -2.41 -32.64
C SER A 158 7.87 -2.70 -31.19
N VAL A 159 6.87 -3.57 -31.05
CA VAL A 159 6.40 -4.07 -29.74
C VAL A 159 6.67 -5.57 -29.57
N GLY A 160 6.72 -6.04 -28.33
CA GLY A 160 6.83 -7.45 -27.97
C GLY A 160 5.51 -8.22 -28.08
N SER A 161 5.50 -9.46 -27.59
CA SER A 161 4.36 -10.39 -27.71
C SER A 161 3.12 -9.94 -26.95
N GLU A 162 1.95 -10.34 -27.46
CA GLU A 162 0.62 -10.15 -26.84
C GLU A 162 0.25 -8.69 -26.52
N PRO A 163 0.50 -7.72 -27.43
CA PRO A 163 0.09 -6.35 -27.18
C PRO A 163 -1.44 -6.26 -27.07
N GLY A 164 -1.91 -5.41 -26.15
CA GLY A 164 -3.32 -5.13 -25.87
C GLY A 164 -4.05 -6.22 -25.07
N ILE A 165 -3.38 -7.28 -24.61
CA ILE A 165 -4.08 -8.38 -23.93
C ILE A 165 -4.98 -7.89 -22.78
N GLY A 166 -6.24 -8.32 -22.81
CA GLY A 166 -7.24 -7.90 -21.82
C GLY A 166 -7.67 -6.43 -21.90
N MET A 167 -7.36 -5.70 -22.97
CA MET A 167 -7.85 -4.33 -23.14
C MET A 167 -9.38 -4.30 -23.31
N THR A 168 -10.02 -3.39 -22.60
CA THR A 168 -11.48 -3.16 -22.66
C THR A 168 -11.83 -1.77 -23.16
N GLY A 169 -10.84 -0.89 -23.33
CA GLY A 169 -11.02 0.44 -23.90
C GLY A 169 -9.73 1.10 -24.37
N GLY A 170 -9.87 2.27 -24.98
CA GLY A 170 -8.73 3.04 -25.51
C GLY A 170 -8.11 2.45 -26.78
N ARG A 171 -6.89 2.88 -27.11
CA ARG A 171 -6.18 2.43 -28.32
C ARG A 171 -4.66 2.38 -28.13
N VAL A 172 -4.02 1.41 -28.78
CA VAL A 172 -2.56 1.32 -28.91
C VAL A 172 -2.19 1.48 -30.38
N VAL A 173 -1.33 2.45 -30.70
CA VAL A 173 -0.86 2.74 -32.06
C VAL A 173 0.61 2.34 -32.19
N ILE A 174 0.94 1.55 -33.20
CA ILE A 174 2.26 0.96 -33.39
C ILE A 174 2.73 1.25 -34.81
N ALA A 175 3.82 2.00 -34.95
CA ALA A 175 4.40 2.31 -36.27
C ALA A 175 5.47 1.29 -36.72
N GLY A 176 5.93 0.42 -35.83
CA GLY A 176 6.89 -0.64 -36.14
C GLY A 176 6.24 -2.02 -36.31
N SER A 177 7.02 -3.08 -36.04
CA SER A 177 6.52 -4.45 -36.11
C SER A 177 5.60 -4.76 -34.92
N CYS A 178 4.43 -5.32 -35.23
CA CYS A 178 3.46 -5.80 -34.25
C CYS A 178 3.25 -7.32 -34.42
N PRO A 179 3.58 -8.16 -33.43
CA PRO A 179 3.21 -9.57 -33.43
C PRO A 179 1.69 -9.73 -33.24
N PRO A 180 1.14 -10.96 -33.34
CA PRO A 180 -0.27 -11.19 -33.09
C PRO A 180 -0.69 -10.62 -31.73
N PRO A 181 -1.78 -9.84 -31.68
CA PRO A 181 -2.23 -9.20 -30.45
C PRO A 181 -2.80 -10.24 -29.47
N GLY A 182 -2.96 -9.83 -28.22
CA GLY A 182 -3.52 -10.69 -27.17
C GLY A 182 -4.98 -11.10 -27.41
N GLU A 183 -5.48 -12.00 -26.57
CA GLU A 183 -6.89 -12.39 -26.60
C GLU A 183 -7.82 -11.19 -26.41
N GLY A 184 -8.90 -11.14 -27.20
CA GLY A 184 -9.90 -10.07 -27.12
C GLY A 184 -9.53 -8.76 -27.81
N VAL A 185 -8.44 -8.73 -28.60
CA VAL A 185 -7.93 -7.52 -29.28
C VAL A 185 -8.15 -7.60 -30.79
N ALA A 186 -8.67 -6.52 -31.37
CA ALA A 186 -8.74 -6.33 -32.81
C ALA A 186 -7.57 -5.46 -33.30
N MET A 187 -6.95 -5.87 -34.41
CA MET A 187 -5.88 -5.13 -35.08
C MET A 187 -6.35 -4.62 -36.44
N ARG A 188 -6.13 -3.33 -36.72
CA ARG A 188 -6.44 -2.68 -37.99
C ARG A 188 -5.37 -1.67 -38.38
N GLY A 189 -5.42 -1.16 -39.61
CA GLY A 189 -4.62 0.01 -40.00
C GLY A 189 -5.15 1.29 -39.35
N ILE A 190 -4.27 2.28 -39.23
CA ILE A 190 -4.61 3.62 -38.73
C ILE A 190 -5.51 4.39 -39.71
N GLU A 191 -6.47 5.16 -39.18
CA GLU A 191 -7.33 6.01 -39.99
C GLU A 191 -6.75 7.43 -40.14
N ALA A 192 -7.04 8.11 -41.26
CA ALA A 192 -6.59 9.49 -41.49
C ALA A 192 -7.04 10.49 -40.41
N SER A 193 -8.20 10.26 -39.80
CA SER A 193 -8.71 11.03 -38.66
C SER A 193 -7.82 10.87 -37.43
N GLU A 194 -7.31 9.66 -37.18
CA GLU A 194 -6.43 9.34 -36.05
C GLU A 194 -5.02 9.89 -36.27
N ILE A 195 -4.50 9.82 -37.49
CA ILE A 195 -3.24 10.47 -37.87
C ILE A 195 -3.32 11.97 -37.55
N SER A 196 -4.42 12.62 -37.97
CA SER A 196 -4.64 14.06 -37.74
C SER A 196 -4.74 14.41 -36.25
N GLN A 197 -5.36 13.55 -35.42
CA GLN A 197 -5.42 13.75 -33.97
C GLN A 197 -4.05 13.58 -33.29
N LEU A 198 -3.27 12.61 -33.75
CA LEU A 198 -1.97 12.30 -33.17
C LEU A 198 -0.89 13.29 -33.63
N SER A 199 -1.02 13.88 -34.82
CA SER A 199 -0.06 14.87 -35.32
C SER A 199 0.02 16.11 -34.42
N GLU A 200 -1.10 16.52 -33.79
CA GLU A 200 -1.10 17.61 -32.79
C GLU A 200 -0.12 17.36 -31.63
N HIS A 201 0.11 16.08 -31.29
CA HIS A 201 1.01 15.67 -30.21
C HIS A 201 2.43 15.35 -30.72
N LEU A 202 2.56 14.89 -31.96
CA LEU A 202 3.83 14.41 -32.56
C LEU A 202 4.62 15.52 -33.28
N GLU A 203 3.96 16.43 -33.99
CA GLU A 203 4.61 17.51 -34.73
C GLU A 203 5.46 18.43 -33.84
N PRO A 204 5.02 18.81 -32.61
CA PRO A 204 5.86 19.59 -31.70
C PRO A 204 7.16 18.89 -31.29
N LEU A 205 7.22 17.56 -31.44
CA LEU A 205 8.39 16.73 -31.16
C LEU A 205 9.20 16.41 -32.44
N GLY A 206 8.76 16.90 -33.61
CA GLY A 206 9.37 16.60 -34.91
C GLY A 206 9.16 15.15 -35.34
N LEU A 207 8.05 14.53 -34.90
CA LEU A 207 7.70 13.14 -35.20
C LEU A 207 6.48 13.08 -36.13
N THR A 208 6.40 12.02 -36.93
CA THR A 208 5.32 11.77 -37.89
C THR A 208 4.88 10.32 -37.84
N LEU A 209 3.60 10.07 -38.07
CA LEU A 209 3.05 8.72 -38.25
C LEU A 209 2.81 8.47 -39.74
N GLU A 210 3.17 7.27 -40.19
CA GLU A 210 2.92 6.79 -41.55
C GLU A 210 1.57 6.04 -41.63
N GLU A 211 1.04 5.87 -42.84
CA GLU A 211 -0.26 5.22 -43.08
C GLU A 211 -0.23 3.69 -42.85
N ASP A 212 0.94 3.10 -42.67
CA ASP A 212 1.13 1.68 -42.38
C ASP A 212 1.10 1.36 -40.87
N ALA A 213 0.95 2.37 -40.01
CA ALA A 213 0.81 2.17 -38.58
C ALA A 213 -0.42 1.31 -38.25
N LEU A 214 -0.24 0.43 -37.28
CA LEU A 214 -1.25 -0.49 -36.78
C LEU A 214 -1.91 0.08 -35.54
N VAL A 215 -3.21 -0.13 -35.41
CA VAL A 215 -4.01 0.27 -34.25
C VAL A 215 -4.66 -0.96 -33.64
N LEU A 216 -4.43 -1.12 -32.34
CA LEU A 216 -5.07 -2.13 -31.51
C LEU A 216 -6.21 -1.48 -30.72
N VAL A 217 -7.38 -2.10 -30.76
CA VAL A 217 -8.59 -1.72 -30.05
C VAL A 217 -9.26 -2.95 -29.46
N PRO A 218 -10.13 -2.81 -28.44
CA PRO A 218 -10.88 -3.94 -27.92
C PRO A 218 -11.75 -4.55 -29.02
N SER A 219 -11.84 -5.87 -29.07
CA SER A 219 -12.80 -6.56 -29.92
C SER A 219 -14.20 -6.52 -29.31
N ASP A 220 -15.23 -6.55 -30.15
CA ASP A 220 -16.63 -6.60 -29.71
C ASP A 220 -16.98 -7.88 -28.90
N SER A 221 -16.11 -8.90 -28.97
CA SER A 221 -16.28 -10.20 -28.30
C SER A 221 -15.34 -10.38 -27.11
N ALA A 222 -14.86 -9.29 -26.50
CA ALA A 222 -13.97 -9.38 -25.35
C ALA A 222 -14.62 -10.16 -24.18
N PRO A 223 -13.88 -11.06 -23.51
CA PRO A 223 -14.39 -11.78 -22.36
C PRO A 223 -14.79 -10.81 -21.24
N ALA A 224 -15.83 -11.17 -20.48
CA ALA A 224 -16.25 -10.40 -19.33
C ALA A 224 -15.12 -10.31 -18.28
N MET A 225 -15.07 -9.19 -17.57
CA MET A 225 -14.07 -8.97 -16.53
C MET A 225 -14.30 -9.98 -15.40
N ALA A 226 -13.26 -10.71 -15.00
CA ALA A 226 -13.35 -11.66 -13.90
C ALA A 226 -13.57 -10.90 -12.58
N GLU A 227 -14.56 -11.33 -11.81
CA GLU A 227 -14.79 -10.84 -10.46
C GLU A 227 -13.94 -11.64 -9.47
N SER A 228 -13.30 -10.92 -8.54
CA SER A 228 -12.60 -11.56 -7.42
C SER A 228 -13.60 -12.18 -6.46
N PRO A 229 -13.27 -13.32 -5.81
CA PRO A 229 -14.11 -13.89 -4.77
C PRO A 229 -14.22 -12.94 -3.57
N GLU A 230 -15.38 -12.91 -2.94
CA GLU A 230 -15.58 -12.18 -1.68
C GLU A 230 -14.77 -12.82 -0.54
N THR A 231 -14.17 -11.97 0.27
CA THR A 231 -13.42 -12.33 1.47
C THR A 231 -14.22 -11.95 2.70
N SER A 232 -14.29 -12.86 3.68
CA SER A 232 -14.92 -12.58 4.97
C SER A 232 -14.41 -13.49 6.08
N VAL A 233 -14.72 -13.12 7.32
CA VAL A 233 -14.62 -13.91 8.54
C VAL A 233 -16.01 -14.50 8.83
N ALA A 234 -16.15 -15.82 8.68
CA ALA A 234 -17.40 -16.53 8.91
C ALA A 234 -17.64 -16.87 10.40
N GLU A 235 -16.58 -16.95 11.20
CA GLU A 235 -16.63 -17.19 12.65
C GLU A 235 -15.49 -16.40 13.30
N GLY A 236 -15.83 -15.55 14.26
CA GLY A 236 -14.90 -14.73 15.02
C GLY A 236 -14.14 -15.52 16.08
N PHE A 237 -14.06 -14.97 17.30
CA PHE A 237 -13.46 -15.65 18.46
C PHE A 237 -14.50 -16.17 19.46
N GLU A 238 -15.77 -16.31 19.08
CA GLU A 238 -16.86 -16.72 19.97
C GLU A 238 -16.61 -18.09 20.62
N SER A 239 -15.85 -18.94 19.92
CA SER A 239 -15.45 -20.28 20.35
C SER A 239 -14.15 -20.31 21.17
N VAL A 240 -13.60 -19.15 21.55
CA VAL A 240 -12.38 -18.99 22.36
C VAL A 240 -12.72 -18.29 23.68
N ALA A 241 -12.24 -18.84 24.78
CA ALA A 241 -12.47 -18.32 26.12
C ALA A 241 -11.19 -17.85 26.81
N LEU A 242 -11.33 -16.79 27.59
CA LEU A 242 -10.32 -16.30 28.51
C LEU A 242 -10.38 -17.06 29.84
N VAL A 243 -9.23 -17.49 30.33
CA VAL A 243 -9.07 -18.15 31.62
C VAL A 243 -7.89 -17.55 32.41
N PRO A 244 -7.99 -17.46 33.74
CA PRO A 244 -6.85 -17.06 34.57
C PRO A 244 -5.68 -18.03 34.40
N SER A 245 -4.46 -17.49 34.32
CA SER A 245 -3.24 -18.28 34.27
C SER A 245 -2.54 -18.39 35.63
N THR A 246 -2.96 -17.56 36.59
CA THR A 246 -2.53 -17.53 37.99
C THR A 246 -3.72 -17.82 38.92
N SER A 247 -3.42 -18.19 40.17
CA SER A 247 -4.43 -18.41 41.20
C SER A 247 -4.85 -17.14 41.95
N GLU A 248 -4.12 -16.03 41.76
CA GLU A 248 -4.33 -14.77 42.47
C GLU A 248 -5.04 -13.78 41.57
N ARG A 249 -6.17 -13.24 42.06
CA ARG A 249 -6.86 -12.12 41.44
C ARG A 249 -6.31 -10.81 41.98
N LEU A 250 -6.34 -9.76 41.16
CA LEU A 250 -6.05 -8.42 41.63
C LEU A 250 -7.21 -7.86 42.44
N THR A 251 -6.90 -7.02 43.42
CA THR A 251 -7.91 -6.31 44.20
C THR A 251 -8.55 -5.20 43.38
N GLU A 252 -9.76 -4.76 43.76
CA GLU A 252 -10.46 -3.67 43.05
C GLU A 252 -9.66 -2.36 42.94
N HIS A 253 -8.82 -2.09 43.95
CA HIS A 253 -7.97 -0.89 44.07
C HIS A 253 -6.57 -1.06 43.47
N SER A 254 -6.28 -2.19 42.83
CA SER A 254 -5.01 -2.38 42.11
C SER A 254 -4.94 -1.40 40.95
N SER A 255 -3.77 -0.78 40.73
CA SER A 255 -3.51 0.04 39.56
C SER A 255 -3.47 -0.85 38.33
N LEU A 256 -4.21 -0.49 37.28
CA LEU A 256 -4.26 -1.22 36.01
C LEU A 256 -3.80 -0.30 34.88
N ASP A 257 -3.02 -0.85 33.97
CA ASP A 257 -2.54 -0.21 32.76
C ASP A 257 -3.18 -0.89 31.53
N PRO A 258 -4.32 -0.39 31.03
CA PRO A 258 -4.96 -0.95 29.84
C PRO A 258 -4.39 -0.37 28.53
N TYR A 259 -3.40 0.53 28.61
CA TYR A 259 -2.92 1.23 27.43
C TYR A 259 -1.99 0.32 26.61
N THR A 260 -2.02 0.49 25.30
CA THR A 260 -1.05 -0.13 24.39
C THR A 260 -0.30 0.97 23.65
N LEU A 261 1.02 0.95 23.68
CA LEU A 261 1.86 1.93 22.98
C LEU A 261 2.54 1.24 21.80
N LEU A 262 2.26 1.72 20.58
CA LEU A 262 2.99 1.30 19.39
C LEU A 262 4.11 2.29 19.10
N MET A 263 5.35 1.83 19.14
CA MET A 263 6.54 2.64 18.85
C MET A 263 7.09 2.32 17.47
N PRO A 264 7.57 3.33 16.73
CA PRO A 264 8.39 3.11 15.54
C PRO A 264 9.67 2.35 15.90
N LEU A 265 10.14 1.50 14.99
CA LEU A 265 11.32 0.69 15.23
C LEU A 265 12.56 1.57 15.45
N GLY A 266 13.22 1.35 16.59
CA GLY A 266 14.49 2.01 16.89
C GLY A 266 14.35 3.48 17.27
N SER A 267 13.13 3.95 17.53
CA SER A 267 12.86 5.26 18.12
C SER A 267 12.42 5.13 19.58
N ASP A 268 12.91 6.05 20.42
CA ASP A 268 12.44 6.26 21.79
C ASP A 268 11.46 7.45 21.88
N GLU A 269 11.20 8.12 20.75
CA GLU A 269 10.30 9.28 20.63
C GLU A 269 9.17 8.97 19.64
N GLY A 270 8.03 9.64 19.82
CA GLY A 270 6.83 9.43 19.00
C GLY A 270 6.00 8.23 19.46
N GLY A 271 5.38 7.55 18.49
CA GLY A 271 4.47 6.43 18.74
C GLY A 271 3.01 6.82 18.92
N VAL A 272 2.15 5.80 18.95
CA VAL A 272 0.71 5.95 19.03
C VAL A 272 0.21 5.23 20.28
N LEU A 273 -0.40 5.99 21.18
CA LEU A 273 -1.00 5.46 22.40
C LEU A 273 -2.45 5.07 22.14
N PHE A 274 -2.78 3.84 22.49
CA PHE A 274 -4.10 3.26 22.35
C PHE A 274 -4.74 3.12 23.74
N PRO A 275 -5.83 3.86 24.04
CA PRO A 275 -6.61 3.67 25.26
C PRO A 275 -7.19 2.26 25.39
N LEU A 276 -7.67 1.73 24.26
CA LEU A 276 -8.04 0.33 24.07
C LEU A 276 -7.23 -0.24 22.92
N PRO A 277 -6.88 -1.54 22.93
CA PRO A 277 -6.10 -2.18 21.87
C PRO A 277 -6.91 -2.39 20.58
N TRP A 278 -7.55 -1.33 20.10
CA TRP A 278 -8.43 -1.28 18.94
C TRP A 278 -8.04 -0.09 18.04
N LEU A 279 -7.73 -0.35 16.78
CA LEU A 279 -7.60 0.65 15.74
C LEU A 279 -8.90 0.65 14.93
N VAL A 280 -9.71 1.70 15.10
CA VAL A 280 -11.05 1.75 14.49
C VAL A 280 -10.93 2.08 13.01
N GLU A 281 -11.33 1.18 12.11
CA GLU A 281 -11.29 1.41 10.66
C GLU A 281 -12.53 2.17 10.19
N CYS A 282 -12.34 3.36 9.60
CA CYS A 282 -13.44 4.18 9.09
C CYS A 282 -12.99 5.11 7.96
N GLU A 283 -13.94 5.83 7.33
CA GLU A 283 -13.60 6.81 6.28
C GLU A 283 -12.84 8.03 6.84
N SER A 284 -13.24 8.50 8.02
CA SER A 284 -12.66 9.66 8.71
C SER A 284 -13.08 9.65 10.19
N ALA A 285 -12.14 10.01 11.07
CA ALA A 285 -12.38 10.23 12.49
C ALA A 285 -12.33 11.72 12.87
N TYR A 286 -12.31 12.63 11.88
CA TYR A 286 -12.16 14.07 12.10
C TYR A 286 -13.19 14.66 13.08
N GLU A 287 -14.42 14.15 13.07
CA GLU A 287 -15.53 14.64 13.91
C GLU A 287 -15.51 14.08 15.34
N TRP A 288 -14.56 13.19 15.68
CA TRP A 288 -14.44 12.63 17.03
C TRP A 288 -13.68 13.61 17.92
N GLU A 289 -14.39 14.62 18.43
CA GLU A 289 -13.80 15.73 19.19
C GLU A 289 -13.97 15.62 20.71
N VAL A 290 -14.84 14.73 21.19
CA VAL A 290 -15.22 14.64 22.61
C VAL A 290 -15.10 13.21 23.12
N GLY A 291 -14.78 13.09 24.41
CA GLY A 291 -14.82 11.81 25.11
C GLY A 291 -13.64 10.91 24.77
N MET A 292 -13.85 9.61 24.92
CA MET A 292 -12.83 8.60 24.69
C MET A 292 -12.53 8.44 23.19
N ALA A 293 -13.51 8.66 22.32
CA ALA A 293 -13.32 8.65 20.87
C ALA A 293 -12.32 9.71 20.38
N ALA A 294 -12.19 10.84 21.09
CA ALA A 294 -11.22 11.89 20.75
C ALA A 294 -9.77 11.44 20.92
N GLU A 295 -9.51 10.54 21.86
CA GLU A 295 -8.17 10.01 22.15
C GLU A 295 -7.91 8.66 21.47
N GLN A 296 -8.97 7.92 21.09
CA GLN A 296 -8.86 6.62 20.44
C GLN A 296 -8.34 6.76 18.99
N PRO A 297 -7.22 6.12 18.63
CA PRO A 297 -6.71 6.12 17.26
C PRO A 297 -7.64 5.41 16.26
N ALA A 298 -7.73 5.96 15.05
CA ALA A 298 -8.45 5.36 13.93
C ALA A 298 -7.51 5.05 12.73
N LEU A 299 -7.88 4.05 11.95
CA LEU A 299 -7.34 3.79 10.62
C LEU A 299 -8.29 4.44 9.60
N VAL A 300 -7.86 5.55 9.01
CA VAL A 300 -8.74 6.38 8.16
C VAL A 300 -8.29 6.41 6.71
N ARG A 301 -9.22 6.67 5.79
CA ARG A 301 -8.91 6.95 4.37
C ARG A 301 -8.79 8.44 4.07
N SER A 302 -9.41 9.29 4.89
CA SER A 302 -9.43 10.72 4.69
C SER A 302 -9.38 11.50 6.02
N SER A 303 -8.89 12.74 5.96
CA SER A 303 -8.89 13.69 7.08
C SER A 303 -8.35 13.13 8.42
N PRO A 304 -7.13 12.56 8.46
CA PRO A 304 -6.57 12.01 9.69
C PRO A 304 -6.35 13.09 10.75
N ARG A 305 -6.63 12.73 12.01
CA ARG A 305 -6.16 13.47 13.19
C ARG A 305 -4.70 13.10 13.47
N ALA A 306 -4.08 13.87 14.37
CA ALA A 306 -2.69 13.67 14.75
C ALA A 306 -2.40 12.26 15.33
N CYS A 307 -3.38 11.59 15.95
CA CYS A 307 -3.25 10.25 16.50
C CYS A 307 -3.64 9.12 15.52
N ASP A 308 -4.17 9.45 14.34
CA ASP A 308 -4.71 8.46 13.40
C ASP A 308 -3.62 7.93 12.45
N LEU A 309 -3.87 6.72 11.93
CA LEU A 309 -3.10 6.13 10.84
C LEU A 309 -3.89 6.28 9.53
N LEU A 310 -3.17 6.52 8.43
CA LEU A 310 -3.76 6.63 7.09
C LEU A 310 -3.66 5.28 6.36
N LEU A 311 -4.80 4.73 5.95
CA LEU A 311 -4.88 3.57 5.07
C LEU A 311 -4.65 4.01 3.62
N ILE A 312 -3.67 3.41 2.95
CA ILE A 312 -3.30 3.75 1.58
C ILE A 312 -3.48 2.50 0.72
N GLY A 313 -4.55 2.50 -0.08
CA GLY A 313 -4.76 1.53 -1.15
C GLY A 313 -4.59 2.15 -2.54
N ASP A 314 -5.09 1.47 -3.56
CA ASP A 314 -5.05 1.92 -4.96
C ASP A 314 -5.75 3.28 -5.18
N SER A 315 -6.83 3.55 -4.43
CA SER A 315 -7.61 4.79 -4.58
C SER A 315 -6.95 5.99 -3.90
N GLU A 316 -6.32 5.79 -2.74
CA GLU A 316 -5.73 6.85 -1.95
C GLU A 316 -4.29 7.18 -2.37
N LEU A 317 -3.62 6.28 -3.10
CA LEU A 317 -2.18 6.33 -3.39
C LEU A 317 -1.67 7.67 -3.93
N VAL A 318 -2.48 8.40 -4.70
CA VAL A 318 -2.10 9.69 -5.31
C VAL A 318 -2.46 10.89 -4.44
N ASP A 319 -3.60 10.84 -3.76
CA ASP A 319 -4.11 11.97 -2.98
C ASP A 319 -3.62 11.95 -1.52
N CYS A 320 -3.03 10.83 -1.07
CA CYS A 320 -2.46 10.68 0.27
C CYS A 320 -1.41 11.74 0.57
N ALA A 321 -0.66 12.25 -0.43
CA ALA A 321 0.42 13.21 -0.25
C ALA A 321 0.01 14.49 0.50
N THR A 322 -1.26 14.91 0.43
CA THR A 322 -1.78 16.05 1.19
C THR A 322 -2.13 15.76 2.64
N LEU A 323 -2.20 14.49 3.03
CA LEU A 323 -2.63 14.01 4.34
C LEU A 323 -1.46 13.51 5.20
N LEU A 324 -0.37 13.04 4.57
CA LEU A 324 0.77 12.37 5.24
C LEU A 324 1.44 13.17 6.36
N ALA A 325 1.46 14.49 6.27
CA ALA A 325 2.10 15.33 7.27
C ALA A 325 1.32 15.41 8.61
N GLY A 326 0.02 15.07 8.59
CA GLY A 326 -0.90 15.21 9.72
C GLY A 326 -1.26 13.91 10.44
N CYS A 327 -0.81 12.75 9.95
CA CYS A 327 -1.09 11.45 10.56
C CYS A 327 0.11 10.92 11.39
N SER A 328 -0.19 10.06 12.36
CA SER A 328 0.82 9.36 13.17
C SER A 328 1.48 8.18 12.46
N GLY A 329 0.89 7.70 11.37
CA GLY A 329 1.44 6.58 10.60
C GLY A 329 0.64 6.25 9.36
N VAL A 330 1.10 5.25 8.62
CA VAL A 330 0.44 4.73 7.42
C VAL A 330 0.35 3.21 7.46
N VAL A 331 -0.71 2.68 6.84
CA VAL A 331 -0.85 1.28 6.49
C VAL A 331 -0.95 1.18 4.98
N LEU A 332 0.05 0.60 4.32
CA LEU A 332 0.00 0.34 2.88
C LEU A 332 -0.71 -0.99 2.64
N ASP A 333 -1.85 -0.95 1.97
CA ASP A 333 -2.69 -2.13 1.72
C ASP A 333 -2.31 -2.83 0.42
N LEU A 334 -1.62 -3.96 0.55
CA LEU A 334 -1.19 -4.79 -0.58
C LEU A 334 -2.35 -5.58 -1.20
N THR A 335 -3.50 -5.69 -0.53
CA THR A 335 -4.66 -6.42 -1.05
C THR A 335 -5.43 -5.60 -2.09
N SER A 336 -5.53 -4.27 -1.89
CA SER A 336 -6.15 -3.36 -2.85
C SER A 336 -5.21 -2.94 -3.97
N LEU A 337 -3.89 -2.94 -3.74
CA LEU A 337 -2.90 -2.63 -4.74
C LEU A 337 -2.74 -3.76 -5.78
N PRO A 338 -2.40 -3.43 -7.02
CA PRO A 338 -2.00 -4.43 -8.01
C PRO A 338 -0.74 -5.19 -7.55
N PRO A 339 -0.45 -6.39 -8.11
CA PRO A 339 0.76 -7.12 -7.78
C PRO A 339 2.04 -6.32 -8.10
N LEU A 340 2.71 -5.86 -7.05
CA LEU A 340 3.99 -5.15 -7.11
C LEU A 340 5.12 -6.08 -6.66
N ASN A 341 6.31 -5.89 -7.22
CA ASN A 341 7.51 -6.57 -6.72
C ASN A 341 8.13 -5.79 -5.53
N ASP A 342 9.09 -6.40 -4.84
CA ASP A 342 9.75 -5.82 -3.66
C ASP A 342 10.33 -4.41 -3.91
N ALA A 343 10.94 -4.17 -5.07
CA ALA A 343 11.55 -2.87 -5.39
C ALA A 343 10.50 -1.81 -5.68
N GLU A 344 9.38 -2.19 -6.31
CA GLU A 344 8.24 -1.31 -6.56
C GLU A 344 7.53 -0.93 -5.25
N ILE A 345 7.34 -1.89 -4.34
CA ILE A 345 6.80 -1.64 -3.00
C ILE A 345 7.74 -0.70 -2.22
N GLU A 346 9.05 -0.95 -2.22
CA GLU A 346 10.04 -0.09 -1.58
C GLU A 346 9.98 1.35 -2.14
N ALA A 347 9.85 1.50 -3.45
CA ALA A 347 9.78 2.81 -4.10
C ALA A 347 8.48 3.57 -3.78
N VAL A 348 7.34 2.87 -3.70
CA VAL A 348 6.07 3.43 -3.22
C VAL A 348 6.20 3.87 -1.76
N LEU A 349 6.77 3.04 -0.90
CA LEU A 349 7.01 3.39 0.50
C LEU A 349 7.91 4.62 0.63
N VAL A 350 9.01 4.70 -0.13
CA VAL A 350 9.89 5.89 -0.15
C VAL A 350 9.13 7.16 -0.53
N SER A 351 8.25 7.08 -1.53
CA SER A 351 7.40 8.20 -1.96
C SER A 351 6.51 8.70 -0.81
N ILE A 352 5.94 7.78 -0.04
CA ILE A 352 5.07 8.05 1.10
C ILE A 352 5.88 8.55 2.31
N THR A 353 6.83 7.76 2.81
CA THR A 353 7.60 8.07 4.04
C THR A 353 8.44 9.33 3.92
N SER A 354 8.83 9.74 2.71
CA SER A 354 9.56 11.00 2.52
C SER A 354 8.76 12.24 2.95
N ARG A 355 7.42 12.15 3.00
CA ARG A 355 6.48 13.22 3.35
C ARG A 355 5.87 13.08 4.75
N MET A 356 6.26 12.04 5.47
CA MET A 356 5.85 11.79 6.84
C MET A 356 6.84 12.37 7.84
N GLN A 357 6.40 12.53 9.09
CA GLN A 357 7.30 12.85 10.18
C GLN A 357 8.29 11.68 10.41
N PRO A 358 9.52 11.94 10.91
CA PRO A 358 10.51 10.89 11.12
C PRO A 358 10.05 9.73 12.03
N ASP A 359 9.21 10.02 13.01
CA ASP A 359 8.77 9.08 14.05
C ASP A 359 7.35 8.54 13.81
N SER A 360 6.92 8.52 12.54
CA SER A 360 5.62 7.98 12.16
C SER A 360 5.69 6.47 11.90
N LEU A 361 4.63 5.75 12.24
CA LEU A 361 4.51 4.31 11.99
C LEU A 361 4.32 4.00 10.50
N VAL A 362 4.94 2.92 10.02
CA VAL A 362 4.81 2.40 8.66
C VAL A 362 4.54 0.90 8.72
N LEU A 363 3.31 0.51 8.38
CA LEU A 363 2.83 -0.87 8.40
C LEU A 363 2.43 -1.34 7.00
N LEU A 364 2.46 -2.66 6.78
CA LEU A 364 1.89 -3.30 5.59
C LEU A 364 0.64 -4.09 5.97
N ARG A 365 -0.39 -4.05 5.11
CA ARG A 365 -1.58 -4.89 5.22
C ARG A 365 -1.60 -5.95 4.12
N ASP A 366 -1.86 -7.20 4.49
CA ASP A 366 -2.16 -8.30 3.56
C ASP A 366 -3.02 -9.38 4.25
N CYS A 367 -3.54 -10.33 3.49
CA CYS A 367 -4.35 -11.42 4.02
C CYS A 367 -3.51 -12.45 4.80
N VAL A 368 -4.14 -13.11 5.77
CA VAL A 368 -3.54 -14.19 6.58
C VAL A 368 -2.97 -15.33 5.71
N ASP A 369 -3.54 -15.55 4.52
CA ASP A 369 -3.05 -16.57 3.59
C ASP A 369 -1.64 -16.30 3.06
N ARG A 370 -1.22 -15.02 3.04
CA ARG A 370 0.09 -14.55 2.57
C ARG A 370 0.98 -14.05 3.71
N VAL A 371 0.69 -14.43 4.96
CA VAL A 371 1.40 -13.93 6.15
C VAL A 371 2.93 -14.11 6.09
N ASP A 372 3.43 -15.24 5.56
CA ASP A 372 4.87 -15.46 5.41
C ASP A 372 5.51 -14.45 4.44
N HIS A 373 4.83 -14.11 3.36
CA HIS A 373 5.30 -13.12 2.40
C HIS A 373 5.25 -11.70 3.01
N LEU A 374 4.15 -11.36 3.68
CA LEU A 374 3.97 -10.09 4.39
C LEU A 374 5.10 -9.86 5.41
N PHE A 375 5.37 -10.85 6.26
CA PHE A 375 6.39 -10.75 7.31
C PHE A 375 7.80 -10.64 6.73
N ARG A 376 8.08 -11.36 5.64
CA ARG A 376 9.34 -11.20 4.91
C ARG A 376 9.52 -9.77 4.42
N LEU A 377 8.49 -9.17 3.81
CA LEU A 377 8.55 -7.78 3.35
C LEU A 377 8.77 -6.80 4.50
N VAL A 378 8.04 -6.96 5.62
CA VAL A 378 8.22 -6.12 6.81
C VAL A 378 9.67 -6.15 7.31
N VAL A 379 10.31 -7.33 7.33
CA VAL A 379 11.72 -7.46 7.73
C VAL A 379 12.66 -6.89 6.68
N ASP A 380 12.51 -7.27 5.41
CA ASP A 380 13.42 -6.89 4.32
C ASP A 380 13.41 -5.38 4.04
N LEU A 381 12.26 -4.73 4.25
CA LEU A 381 12.04 -3.29 4.05
C LEU A 381 12.17 -2.48 5.35
N ASP A 382 12.46 -3.13 6.49
CA ASP A 382 12.72 -2.51 7.79
C ASP A 382 11.51 -1.72 8.36
N LEU A 383 10.29 -2.22 8.19
CA LEU A 383 9.01 -1.56 8.52
C LEU A 383 8.49 -1.91 9.92
N ASP A 384 7.70 -1.06 10.56
CA ASP A 384 7.34 -1.20 11.98
C ASP A 384 6.50 -2.44 12.31
N GLY A 385 5.79 -2.99 11.34
CA GLY A 385 4.87 -4.09 11.59
C GLY A 385 3.92 -4.41 10.44
N ALA A 386 2.92 -5.22 10.75
CA ALA A 386 1.93 -5.70 9.81
C ALA A 386 0.51 -5.68 10.38
N VAL A 387 -0.46 -5.39 9.52
CA VAL A 387 -1.89 -5.64 9.72
C VAL A 387 -2.26 -6.91 8.96
N ILE A 388 -2.75 -7.91 9.65
CA ILE A 388 -3.11 -9.22 9.08
C ILE A 388 -4.62 -9.32 8.99
N ASP A 389 -5.14 -9.32 7.77
CA ASP A 389 -6.56 -9.55 7.52
C ASP A 389 -6.90 -11.03 7.76
N ALA A 390 -7.74 -11.27 8.76
CA ALA A 390 -8.21 -12.62 9.13
C ALA A 390 -9.26 -13.16 8.15
N ALA A 391 -9.83 -12.30 7.29
CA ALA A 391 -10.74 -12.71 6.24
C ALA A 391 -10.04 -13.63 5.24
N SER A 392 -10.80 -14.52 4.64
CA SER A 392 -10.32 -15.43 3.60
C SER A 392 -11.37 -15.58 2.50
N PRO A 393 -10.96 -15.85 1.25
CA PRO A 393 -11.91 -16.10 0.17
C PRO A 393 -12.88 -17.24 0.53
N GLY A 394 -14.17 -16.94 0.58
CA GLY A 394 -15.21 -17.92 0.93
C GLY A 394 -15.47 -18.15 2.42
N GLY A 395 -14.96 -17.28 3.30
CA GLY A 395 -15.30 -17.26 4.74
C GLY A 395 -14.31 -18.04 5.61
N GLY A 396 -13.37 -17.34 6.24
CA GLY A 396 -12.39 -17.89 7.18
C GLY A 396 -12.90 -18.00 8.62
N ARG A 397 -12.17 -18.70 9.49
CA ARG A 397 -12.39 -18.64 10.96
C ARG A 397 -11.25 -17.85 11.59
N ALA A 398 -11.54 -16.79 12.32
CA ALA A 398 -10.52 -15.92 12.91
C ALA A 398 -9.57 -16.69 13.84
N ALA A 399 -10.10 -17.66 14.61
CA ALA A 399 -9.29 -18.54 15.46
C ALA A 399 -8.23 -19.36 14.70
N SER A 400 -8.43 -19.64 13.41
CA SER A 400 -7.47 -20.36 12.56
C SER A 400 -6.30 -19.49 12.09
N ALA A 401 -6.45 -18.16 12.12
CA ALA A 401 -5.40 -17.22 11.78
C ALA A 401 -4.30 -17.20 12.85
N LEU A 402 -4.68 -17.30 14.14
CA LEU A 402 -3.78 -17.18 15.29
C LEU A 402 -2.54 -18.09 15.23
N PRO A 403 -2.63 -19.41 14.97
CA PRO A 403 -1.44 -20.25 14.86
C PRO A 403 -0.58 -19.91 13.63
N ARG A 404 -1.17 -19.51 12.51
CA ARG A 404 -0.42 -19.14 11.29
C ARG A 404 0.43 -17.90 11.57
N ILE A 405 -0.20 -16.86 12.13
CA ILE A 405 0.47 -15.62 12.55
C ILE A 405 1.59 -15.94 13.56
N GLY A 406 1.27 -16.67 14.62
CA GLY A 406 2.24 -16.97 15.69
C GLY A 406 3.43 -17.82 15.22
N LEU A 407 3.22 -18.79 14.33
CA LEU A 407 4.29 -19.62 13.77
C LEU A 407 5.18 -18.82 12.82
N ALA A 408 4.60 -18.05 11.91
CA ALA A 408 5.34 -17.21 10.97
C ALA A 408 6.15 -16.12 11.72
N ALA A 409 5.52 -15.45 12.70
CA ALA A 409 6.17 -14.43 13.52
C ALA A 409 7.37 -15.00 14.31
N ARG A 410 7.22 -16.21 14.85
CA ARG A 410 8.30 -16.92 15.54
C ARG A 410 9.41 -17.34 14.59
N ALA A 411 9.08 -17.83 13.39
CA ALA A 411 10.09 -18.24 12.40
C ALA A 411 11.00 -17.07 11.97
N MET A 412 10.46 -15.84 11.98
CA MET A 412 11.18 -14.63 11.61
C MET A 412 11.63 -13.77 12.81
N ASN A 413 11.42 -14.24 14.05
CA ASN A 413 11.74 -13.51 15.28
C ASN A 413 11.18 -12.07 15.32
N LEU A 414 9.96 -11.84 14.81
CA LEU A 414 9.40 -10.49 14.67
C LEU A 414 9.24 -9.77 16.02
N THR A 415 8.72 -10.48 17.03
CA THR A 415 8.49 -9.92 18.36
C THR A 415 9.80 -9.54 19.05
N GLU A 416 10.86 -10.34 18.89
CA GLU A 416 12.19 -10.02 19.45
C GLU A 416 12.84 -8.83 18.74
N GLN A 417 12.48 -8.59 17.48
CA GLN A 417 12.87 -7.40 16.73
C GLN A 417 12.00 -6.17 17.07
N GLY A 418 10.99 -6.28 17.93
CA GLY A 418 10.11 -5.17 18.31
C GLY A 418 9.07 -4.80 17.24
N ARG A 419 8.81 -5.67 16.27
CA ARG A 419 7.79 -5.44 15.23
C ARG A 419 6.39 -5.66 15.76
N GLN A 420 5.47 -4.79 15.37
CA GLN A 420 4.08 -4.81 15.82
C GLN A 420 3.22 -5.68 14.90
N LEU A 421 2.38 -6.53 15.48
CA LEU A 421 1.43 -7.36 14.74
C LEU A 421 0.01 -6.93 15.10
N LEU A 422 -0.77 -6.60 14.10
CA LEU A 422 -2.16 -6.20 14.23
C LEU A 422 -3.02 -7.22 13.49
N ILE A 423 -4.20 -7.55 14.00
CA ILE A 423 -5.12 -8.47 13.35
C ILE A 423 -6.41 -7.73 12.99
N GLU A 424 -6.88 -7.91 11.77
CA GLU A 424 -8.11 -7.28 11.29
C GLU A 424 -9.29 -8.25 11.34
N LEU A 425 -10.45 -7.74 11.75
CA LEU A 425 -11.73 -8.45 11.85
C LEU A 425 -12.82 -7.64 11.14
N ASP A 426 -13.84 -8.34 10.63
CA ASP A 426 -14.92 -7.74 9.83
C ASP A 426 -15.99 -7.02 10.67
N GLU A 427 -16.03 -7.26 11.98
CA GLU A 427 -17.06 -6.76 12.90
C GLU A 427 -16.45 -6.00 14.08
N ALA A 428 -17.24 -5.11 14.69
CA ALA A 428 -16.84 -4.37 15.88
C ALA A 428 -16.50 -5.34 17.04
N PRO A 429 -15.31 -5.22 17.65
CA PRO A 429 -14.81 -6.23 18.56
C PRO A 429 -15.45 -6.13 19.96
N SER A 430 -15.64 -7.28 20.61
CA SER A 430 -15.93 -7.35 22.05
C SER A 430 -14.67 -7.18 22.90
N ALA A 431 -14.82 -6.98 24.21
CA ALA A 431 -13.68 -6.91 25.13
C ALA A 431 -12.87 -8.22 25.12
N GLU A 432 -13.56 -9.34 24.96
CA GLU A 432 -12.97 -10.67 24.82
C GLU A 432 -12.14 -10.77 23.54
N ASP A 433 -12.65 -10.32 22.38
CA ASP A 433 -11.93 -10.36 21.10
C ASP A 433 -10.60 -9.58 21.18
N LEU A 434 -10.66 -8.39 21.76
CA LEU A 434 -9.48 -7.55 22.01
C LEU A 434 -8.44 -8.27 22.86
N LEU A 435 -8.86 -8.87 23.98
CA LEU A 435 -7.97 -9.60 24.88
C LEU A 435 -7.46 -10.91 24.27
N ILE A 436 -8.26 -11.58 23.43
CA ILE A 436 -7.87 -12.80 22.72
C ILE A 436 -6.79 -12.51 21.69
N ALA A 437 -6.93 -11.42 20.93
CA ALA A 437 -5.92 -10.96 19.98
C ALA A 437 -4.59 -10.64 20.69
N VAL A 438 -4.64 -9.85 21.78
CA VAL A 438 -3.47 -9.53 22.61
C VAL A 438 -2.81 -10.80 23.15
N ALA A 439 -3.60 -11.71 23.72
CA ALA A 439 -3.11 -12.99 24.22
C ALA A 439 -2.46 -13.86 23.13
N ALA A 440 -2.94 -13.75 21.89
CA ALA A 440 -2.40 -14.48 20.74
C ALA A 440 -1.12 -13.84 20.16
N GLY A 441 -0.72 -12.66 20.64
CA GLY A 441 0.47 -11.93 20.22
C GLY A 441 0.22 -10.86 19.16
N CYS A 442 -1.03 -10.46 18.94
CA CYS A 442 -1.39 -9.30 18.12
C CYS A 442 -1.69 -8.12 19.06
N SER A 443 -0.89 -7.06 18.99
CA SER A 443 -0.94 -5.92 19.92
C SER A 443 -2.25 -5.13 19.82
N ILE A 444 -2.83 -5.02 18.62
CA ILE A 444 -4.04 -4.23 18.34
C ILE A 444 -4.95 -5.02 17.39
N VAL A 445 -6.26 -4.90 17.58
CA VAL A 445 -7.29 -5.34 16.62
C VAL A 445 -7.64 -4.17 15.70
N VAL A 446 -7.67 -4.39 14.39
CA VAL A 446 -8.24 -3.45 13.41
C VAL A 446 -9.66 -3.92 13.10
N ALA A 447 -10.65 -3.06 13.22
CA ALA A 447 -12.03 -3.44 12.97
C ALA A 447 -12.93 -2.20 12.79
N PRO A 448 -14.04 -2.33 12.04
CA PRO A 448 -14.97 -1.22 11.86
C PRO A 448 -15.69 -0.86 13.17
N PRO A 449 -16.17 0.40 13.32
CA PRO A 449 -17.01 0.79 14.45
C PRO A 449 -18.39 0.11 14.39
N PRO A 450 -19.15 0.10 15.50
CA PRO A 450 -20.57 -0.24 15.45
C PRO A 450 -21.33 0.79 14.60
N GLU A 451 -22.51 0.42 14.10
CA GLU A 451 -23.36 1.32 13.30
C GLU A 451 -23.68 2.64 14.03
N GLU A 452 -23.92 2.58 15.34
CA GLU A 452 -24.15 3.74 16.22
C GLU A 452 -23.51 3.51 17.59
N GLY A 453 -23.26 4.59 18.35
CA GLY A 453 -22.87 4.49 19.77
C GLY A 453 -21.40 4.16 20.05
N LEU A 454 -20.47 4.58 19.18
CA LEU A 454 -19.03 4.32 19.37
C LEU A 454 -18.52 4.78 20.74
N GLU A 455 -18.83 6.01 21.17
CA GLU A 455 -18.38 6.54 22.47
C GLU A 455 -18.87 5.69 23.65
N GLU A 456 -20.13 5.26 23.60
CA GLU A 456 -20.74 4.43 24.64
C GLU A 456 -20.09 3.04 24.67
N LEU A 457 -19.77 2.48 23.50
CA LEU A 457 -19.04 1.22 23.37
C LEU A 457 -17.62 1.34 23.92
N LEU A 458 -16.88 2.40 23.60
CA LEU A 458 -15.50 2.61 24.09
C LEU A 458 -15.47 2.66 25.63
N VAL A 459 -16.38 3.42 26.24
CA VAL A 459 -16.50 3.51 27.71
C VAL A 459 -16.84 2.15 28.33
N TRP A 460 -17.74 1.40 27.68
CA TRP A 460 -18.11 0.06 28.15
C TRP A 460 -16.95 -0.94 28.01
N LEU A 461 -16.21 -0.89 26.90
CA LEU A 461 -15.05 -1.74 26.65
C LEU A 461 -13.94 -1.47 27.67
N ASP A 462 -13.60 -0.22 27.97
CA ASP A 462 -12.60 0.11 29.01
C ASP A 462 -12.97 -0.51 30.37
N SER A 463 -14.23 -0.35 30.78
CA SER A 463 -14.72 -0.92 32.03
C SER A 463 -14.61 -2.44 32.05
N THR A 464 -14.99 -3.08 30.94
CA THR A 464 -15.04 -4.55 30.81
C THR A 464 -13.64 -5.15 30.74
N ILE A 465 -12.72 -4.54 29.99
CA ILE A 465 -11.30 -4.94 29.93
C ILE A 465 -10.67 -4.85 31.32
N ARG A 466 -10.87 -3.76 32.05
CA ARG A 466 -10.36 -3.63 33.43
C ARG A 466 -10.95 -4.68 34.37
N GLY A 467 -12.21 -5.10 34.15
CA GLY A 467 -12.83 -6.22 34.85
C GLY A 467 -12.10 -7.53 34.58
N TRP A 468 -11.89 -7.85 33.30
CA TRP A 468 -11.15 -9.02 32.86
C TRP A 468 -9.70 -9.04 33.36
N MET A 469 -8.98 -7.93 33.31
CA MET A 469 -7.62 -7.81 33.81
C MET A 469 -7.52 -8.24 35.29
N ARG A 470 -8.45 -7.79 36.13
CA ARG A 470 -8.49 -8.18 37.55
C ARG A 470 -8.75 -9.67 37.75
N GLU A 471 -9.68 -10.22 36.97
CA GLU A 471 -10.03 -11.64 37.02
C GLU A 471 -8.89 -12.54 36.53
N LEU A 472 -8.20 -12.11 35.47
CA LEU A 472 -7.02 -12.78 34.93
C LEU A 472 -5.78 -12.64 35.82
N GLY A 473 -5.81 -11.72 36.79
CA GLY A 473 -4.70 -11.46 37.70
C GLY A 473 -3.56 -10.68 37.06
N VAL A 474 -3.86 -9.82 36.09
CA VAL A 474 -2.88 -9.02 35.33
C VAL A 474 -3.13 -7.53 35.49
N ASP A 475 -2.07 -6.78 35.73
CA ASP A 475 -2.05 -5.32 35.93
C ASP A 475 -1.71 -4.56 34.63
N GLY A 476 -1.29 -5.26 33.58
CA GLY A 476 -1.01 -4.70 32.25
C GLY A 476 -1.38 -5.67 31.13
N LEU A 477 -1.81 -5.15 29.98
CA LEU A 477 -2.23 -5.95 28.82
C LEU A 477 -1.10 -6.83 28.26
N GLU A 478 0.14 -6.38 28.36
CA GLU A 478 1.35 -7.11 27.92
C GLU A 478 1.57 -8.43 28.68
N LYS A 479 0.88 -8.61 29.82
CA LYS A 479 0.92 -9.85 30.63
C LYS A 479 -0.18 -10.84 30.24
N VAL A 480 -1.12 -10.45 29.39
CA VAL A 480 -2.11 -11.37 28.81
C VAL A 480 -1.41 -12.21 27.74
N THR A 481 -1.40 -13.53 27.90
CA THR A 481 -0.67 -14.42 26.99
C THR A 481 -1.51 -15.59 26.53
N ARG A 482 -1.02 -16.37 25.56
CA ARG A 482 -1.68 -17.60 25.07
C ARG A 482 -2.02 -18.62 26.18
N ARG A 483 -1.40 -18.51 27.37
CA ARG A 483 -1.76 -19.35 28.54
C ARG A 483 -3.17 -19.05 29.06
N ASN A 484 -3.65 -17.84 28.83
CA ASN A 484 -4.99 -17.38 29.18
C ASN A 484 -6.06 -17.83 28.19
N LEU A 485 -5.72 -18.51 27.10
CA LEU A 485 -6.68 -18.91 26.07
C LEU A 485 -7.09 -20.38 26.19
N ARG A 486 -8.38 -20.66 26.02
CA ARG A 486 -8.93 -22.01 25.84
C ARG A 486 -9.90 -22.04 24.67
N ALA A 487 -9.91 -23.12 23.92
CA ALA A 487 -10.97 -23.40 22.96
C ALA A 487 -12.17 -24.01 23.68
N LEU A 488 -13.39 -23.54 23.35
CA LEU A 488 -14.64 -24.03 23.94
C LEU A 488 -15.07 -25.38 23.35
N ASP A 489 -14.69 -25.65 22.10
CA ASP A 489 -15.01 -26.87 21.38
C ASP A 489 -13.77 -27.52 20.74
N TYR A 490 -13.95 -28.76 20.29
CA TYR A 490 -12.88 -29.57 19.70
C TYR A 490 -12.38 -29.01 18.36
N ASP A 491 -13.27 -28.49 17.53
CA ASP A 491 -12.92 -28.00 16.19
C ASP A 491 -12.02 -26.77 16.29
N THR A 492 -12.40 -25.83 17.16
CA THR A 492 -11.61 -24.64 17.50
C THR A 492 -10.26 -25.03 18.08
N ALA A 493 -10.20 -26.02 18.99
CA ALA A 493 -8.94 -26.53 19.52
C ALA A 493 -8.06 -27.15 18.42
N ALA A 494 -8.68 -27.86 17.47
CA ALA A 494 -8.00 -28.53 16.37
C ALA A 494 -7.42 -27.55 15.34
N ILE A 495 -8.10 -26.43 15.05
CA ILE A 495 -7.62 -25.45 14.04
C ILE A 495 -6.69 -24.38 14.63
N SER A 496 -6.86 -24.00 15.90
CA SER A 496 -6.09 -22.89 16.52
C SER A 496 -4.84 -23.34 17.27
N GLY A 497 -4.78 -24.62 17.66
CA GLY A 497 -3.78 -25.16 18.58
C GLY A 497 -3.91 -24.62 20.00
N LEU A 498 -5.06 -24.08 20.37
CA LEU A 498 -5.40 -23.75 21.75
C LEU A 498 -5.73 -25.02 22.55
N ARG A 499 -5.64 -24.93 23.87
CA ARG A 499 -6.03 -26.04 24.75
C ARG A 499 -7.55 -26.06 24.86
N LEU A 500 -8.17 -27.22 24.69
CA LEU A 500 -9.60 -27.39 24.93
C LEU A 500 -9.92 -27.12 26.42
N VAL A 501 -11.06 -26.51 26.72
CA VAL A 501 -11.52 -26.34 28.10
C VAL A 501 -11.52 -27.69 28.83
N GLY A 502 -10.98 -27.71 30.04
CA GLY A 502 -10.78 -28.93 30.83
C GLY A 502 -9.50 -29.72 30.51
N TYR A 503 -8.71 -29.29 29.51
CA TYR A 503 -7.42 -29.88 29.16
C TYR A 503 -6.26 -28.96 29.51
N ASP A 504 -5.21 -29.54 30.10
CA ASP A 504 -3.96 -28.82 30.43
C ASP A 504 -2.97 -28.75 29.26
N ARG A 505 -3.20 -29.52 28.20
CA ARG A 505 -2.32 -29.62 27.03
C ARG A 505 -3.10 -29.45 25.72
N PRO A 506 -2.46 -28.94 24.66
CA PRO A 506 -3.05 -28.93 23.32
C PRO A 506 -3.39 -30.35 22.83
N LEU A 507 -4.25 -30.44 21.82
CA LEU A 507 -4.56 -31.71 21.17
C LEU A 507 -3.29 -32.35 20.58
N PRO A 508 -3.21 -33.70 20.50
CA PRO A 508 -1.99 -34.40 20.08
C PRO A 508 -1.39 -33.95 18.74
N MET A 509 -2.21 -33.51 17.78
CA MET A 509 -1.76 -32.98 16.48
C MET A 509 -0.90 -31.71 16.59
N TRP A 510 -1.03 -30.96 17.68
CA TRP A 510 -0.26 -29.74 17.97
C TRP A 510 0.93 -29.99 18.92
N LEU A 511 1.01 -31.19 19.49
CA LEU A 511 2.20 -31.67 20.19
C LEU A 511 3.18 -32.15 19.11
N GLY A 512 3.88 -31.22 18.47
CA GLY A 512 4.91 -31.58 17.49
C GLY A 512 5.91 -32.60 18.08
N ASN A 513 6.34 -33.55 17.24
CA ASN A 513 7.43 -34.49 17.54
C ASN A 513 8.75 -33.77 17.82
#